data_AF-A0A1Y5K1H2-F1
#
_entry.id   AF-A0A1Y5K1H2-F1
#
_cell.length_a   1.000
_cell.length_b   1.000
_cell.length_c   1.000
_cell.angle_alpha   90.00
_cell.angle_beta   90.00
_cell.angle_gamma   90.00
#
_symmetry.space_group_name_H-M   'P 1'
#
loop_
_entity.id
_entity.type
_entity.pdbx_description
1 polymer ?
#
loop_
_entity_poly.entity_id
_entity_poly.type
_entity_poly.pdbx_seq_one_letter_code
_entity_poly.pdbx_strand_id
1 'polypeptide(L)'
;MQLTSNLNLKKPESTDNVNIDDLNGNADILDAEVTKLASTTEAGRMSAADKVKLNGIAAGAQVNAVTSVAGKTGAVTLAKADVGLGNVDNVQQAPLTHVGTGGTAHAAATTAAAGFMSAADKSKLDGIASGANNYTHPANHPPSIITQDSSNRFVSDVEKAAWNAKAGAIDLNEIRMALSMGGMV
;
A
#
# COMPACT_ATOMS: atom_id res chain seq x y z
N MET A 1 62.61 41.55 -44.64
CA MET A 1 61.98 40.22 -44.41
C MET A 1 61.20 40.23 -43.12
N GLN A 2 59.90 39.94 -43.20
CA GLN A 2 59.04 39.77 -42.02
C GLN A 2 59.08 38.31 -41.53
N LEU A 3 58.48 38.03 -40.37
CA LEU A 3 58.28 36.66 -39.89
C LEU A 3 56.80 36.29 -39.97
N THR A 4 56.49 35.02 -40.27
CA THR A 4 55.12 34.51 -40.14
C THR A 4 54.70 34.49 -38.67
N SER A 5 53.43 34.75 -38.38
CA SER A 5 52.92 34.84 -37.00
C SER A 5 52.99 33.55 -36.18
N ASN A 6 52.93 32.38 -36.84
CA ASN A 6 52.75 31.11 -36.14
C ASN A 6 54.08 30.39 -35.90
N LEU A 7 54.89 30.25 -36.94
CA LEU A 7 56.14 29.48 -36.91
C LEU A 7 57.39 30.36 -37.06
N ASN A 8 57.24 31.69 -37.12
CA ASN A 8 58.35 32.62 -37.30
C ASN A 8 59.23 32.33 -38.54
N LEU A 9 58.63 31.79 -39.61
CA LEU A 9 59.32 31.60 -40.88
C LEU A 9 59.60 32.96 -41.53
N LYS A 10 60.79 33.12 -42.11
CA LYS A 10 61.17 34.30 -42.89
C LYS A 10 60.27 34.42 -44.12
N LYS A 11 59.57 35.54 -44.22
CA LYS A 11 58.67 35.89 -45.31
C LYS A 11 59.22 37.11 -46.06
N PRO A 12 59.70 36.93 -47.32
CA PRO A 12 60.22 38.04 -48.12
C PRO A 12 59.13 39.02 -48.56
N GLU A 13 59.50 40.28 -48.60
CA GLU A 13 58.75 41.41 -49.16
C GLU A 13 59.29 41.74 -50.57
N SER A 14 58.57 42.59 -51.31
CA SER A 14 58.91 42.91 -52.71
C SER A 14 60.29 43.53 -52.91
N THR A 15 60.94 44.02 -51.84
CA THR A 15 62.28 44.62 -51.86
C THR A 15 63.34 43.73 -51.20
N ASP A 16 62.99 42.54 -50.72
CA ASP A 16 63.92 41.64 -50.04
C ASP A 16 64.65 40.72 -51.02
N ASN A 17 65.95 40.53 -50.80
CA ASN A 17 66.73 39.50 -51.48
C ASN A 17 66.69 38.21 -50.64
N VAL A 18 66.14 37.13 -51.19
CA VAL A 18 66.14 35.79 -50.56
C VAL A 18 67.46 35.09 -50.85
N ASN A 19 68.17 34.66 -49.81
CA ASN A 19 69.39 33.85 -49.94
C ASN A 19 69.20 32.42 -49.40
N ILE A 20 70.24 31.58 -49.52
CA ILE A 20 70.17 30.16 -49.10
C ILE A 20 70.01 30.00 -47.59
N ASP A 21 70.56 30.92 -46.79
CA ASP A 21 70.44 30.89 -45.33
C ASP A 21 68.99 31.18 -44.89
N ASP A 22 68.22 31.92 -45.69
CA ASP A 22 66.80 32.13 -45.44
C ASP A 22 65.99 30.85 -45.66
N LEU A 23 66.29 30.13 -46.74
CA LEU A 23 65.63 28.86 -47.05
C LEU A 23 66.01 27.77 -46.05
N ASN A 24 67.30 27.63 -45.72
CA ASN A 24 67.78 26.65 -44.75
C ASN A 24 67.22 26.95 -43.36
N GLY A 25 67.24 28.22 -42.92
CA GLY A 25 66.66 28.58 -41.64
C GLY A 25 65.16 28.28 -41.55
N ASN A 26 64.40 28.51 -42.63
CA ASN A 26 62.99 28.13 -42.68
C ASN A 26 62.78 26.62 -42.70
N ALA A 27 63.64 25.87 -43.41
CA ALA A 27 63.59 24.42 -43.47
C ALA A 27 63.88 23.80 -42.09
N ASP A 28 64.88 24.32 -41.37
CA ASP A 28 65.23 23.88 -40.02
C ASP A 28 64.08 24.14 -39.03
N ILE A 29 63.46 25.33 -39.09
CA ILE A 29 62.29 25.66 -38.26
C ILE A 29 61.14 24.70 -38.59
N LEU A 30 60.88 24.47 -39.87
CA LEU A 30 59.79 23.58 -40.28
C LEU A 30 60.05 22.15 -39.79
N ASP A 31 61.25 21.62 -39.97
CA ASP A 31 61.63 20.27 -39.51
C ASP A 31 61.46 20.13 -37.99
N ALA A 32 61.90 21.12 -37.22
CA ALA A 32 61.74 21.14 -35.77
C ALA A 32 60.26 21.17 -35.34
N GLU A 33 59.40 21.91 -36.03
CA GLU A 33 57.99 22.07 -35.66
C GLU A 33 57.13 20.88 -36.11
N VAL A 34 57.35 20.32 -37.30
CA VAL A 34 56.56 19.18 -37.82
C VAL A 34 56.88 17.86 -37.12
N THR A 35 58.07 17.74 -36.53
CA THR A 35 58.48 16.55 -35.77
C THR A 35 57.93 16.52 -34.35
N LYS A 36 57.40 17.63 -33.82
CA LYS A 36 56.79 17.68 -32.47
C LYS A 36 55.67 16.65 -32.35
N LEU A 37 55.79 15.76 -31.36
CA LEU A 37 54.79 14.75 -31.04
C LEU A 37 53.80 15.27 -29.99
N ALA A 38 52.70 14.55 -29.83
CA ALA A 38 51.78 14.81 -28.72
C ALA A 38 52.47 14.48 -27.39
N SER A 39 52.71 15.49 -26.56
CA SER A 39 53.34 15.38 -25.25
C SER A 39 52.35 15.75 -24.13
N THR A 40 52.59 15.25 -22.92
CA THR A 40 51.86 15.66 -21.71
C THR A 40 52.46 16.90 -21.05
N THR A 41 53.67 17.32 -21.44
CA THR A 41 54.40 18.44 -20.82
C THR A 41 54.45 19.68 -21.70
N GLU A 42 54.42 19.52 -23.02
CA GLU A 42 54.52 20.61 -23.99
C GLU A 42 53.44 20.47 -25.06
N ALA A 43 52.99 21.60 -25.60
CA ALA A 43 52.10 21.60 -26.75
C ALA A 43 52.90 21.20 -28.01
N GLY A 44 52.48 20.11 -28.65
CA GLY A 44 52.98 19.68 -29.95
C GLY A 44 51.85 19.72 -30.97
N ARG A 45 51.53 18.59 -31.60
CA ARG A 45 50.37 18.47 -32.51
C ARG A 45 48.99 18.64 -31.85
N MET A 46 48.96 18.70 -30.52
CA MET A 46 47.78 18.98 -29.70
C MET A 46 48.24 19.64 -28.41
N SER A 47 47.31 20.26 -27.68
CA SER A 47 47.62 20.84 -26.37
C SER A 47 48.06 19.75 -25.38
N ALA A 48 48.99 20.09 -24.47
CA ALA A 48 49.38 19.19 -23.40
C ALA A 48 48.17 18.75 -22.55
N ALA A 49 47.23 19.66 -22.32
CA ALA A 49 46.00 19.40 -21.58
C ALA A 49 45.10 18.35 -22.28
N ASP A 50 44.96 18.41 -23.60
CA ASP A 50 44.16 17.43 -24.34
C ASP A 50 44.87 16.06 -24.37
N LYS A 51 46.21 16.02 -24.42
CA LYS A 51 46.95 14.74 -24.34
C LYS A 51 46.81 14.10 -22.96
N VAL A 52 46.83 14.90 -21.89
CA VAL A 52 46.55 14.43 -20.53
C VAL A 52 45.14 13.86 -20.44
N LYS A 53 44.13 14.56 -20.98
CA LYS A 53 42.76 14.03 -21.06
C LYS A 53 42.70 12.72 -21.82
N LEU A 54 43.29 12.64 -23.02
CA LEU A 54 43.30 11.42 -23.83
C LEU A 54 44.01 10.25 -23.14
N ASN A 55 45.13 10.50 -22.45
CA ASN A 55 45.84 9.47 -21.68
C ASN A 55 45.04 8.95 -20.48
N GLY A 56 44.21 9.81 -19.88
CA GLY A 56 43.33 9.44 -18.78
C GLY A 56 42.14 8.58 -19.20
N ILE A 57 41.87 8.46 -20.50
CA ILE A 57 40.81 7.59 -21.03
C ILE A 57 41.30 6.15 -20.99
N ALA A 58 40.71 5.34 -20.11
CA ALA A 58 40.97 3.91 -20.07
C ALA A 58 40.59 3.24 -21.40
N ALA A 59 41.34 2.21 -21.79
CA ALA A 59 41.02 1.42 -22.97
C ALA A 59 39.57 0.88 -22.88
N GLY A 60 38.75 1.20 -23.87
CA GLY A 60 37.34 0.79 -23.93
C GLY A 60 36.34 1.71 -23.21
N ALA A 61 36.72 2.93 -22.81
CA ALA A 61 35.78 3.93 -22.30
C ALA A 61 34.64 4.24 -23.30
N GLN A 62 33.40 4.34 -22.81
CA GLN A 62 32.20 4.65 -23.61
C GLN A 62 31.61 6.00 -23.18
N VAL A 63 30.99 6.74 -24.12
CA VAL A 63 30.45 8.09 -23.90
C VAL A 63 29.37 8.16 -22.81
N ASN A 64 28.66 7.06 -22.55
CA ASN A 64 27.57 6.96 -21.57
C ASN A 64 27.68 5.68 -20.74
N ALA A 65 28.73 5.53 -19.92
CA ALA A 65 28.88 4.36 -19.06
C ALA A 65 27.75 4.31 -18.02
N VAL A 66 26.90 3.28 -18.07
CA VAL A 66 26.03 2.95 -16.94
C VAL A 66 26.94 2.50 -15.80
N THR A 67 27.07 3.31 -14.74
CA THR A 67 28.01 3.08 -13.62
C THR A 67 27.87 1.69 -13.00
N SER A 68 26.63 1.18 -12.90
CA SER A 68 26.35 -0.24 -12.69
C SER A 68 24.90 -0.55 -13.05
N VAL A 69 24.67 -1.69 -13.69
CA VAL A 69 23.35 -2.34 -13.84
C VAL A 69 23.35 -3.57 -12.93
N ALA A 70 23.23 -3.33 -11.62
CA ALA A 70 23.40 -4.38 -10.60
C ALA A 70 24.72 -5.19 -10.79
N GLY A 71 25.81 -4.50 -11.13
CA GLY A 71 27.13 -5.11 -11.33
C GLY A 71 27.37 -5.80 -12.68
N LYS A 72 26.45 -5.73 -13.66
CA LYS A 72 26.65 -6.28 -15.02
C LYS A 72 27.47 -5.31 -15.90
N THR A 73 28.27 -5.83 -16.83
CA THR A 73 29.08 -5.06 -17.80
C THR A 73 28.89 -5.63 -19.22
N GLY A 74 29.15 -4.83 -20.27
CA GLY A 74 28.94 -5.23 -21.67
C GLY A 74 27.52 -4.98 -22.20
N ALA A 75 27.03 -5.78 -23.15
CA ALA A 75 25.64 -5.73 -23.62
C ALA A 75 24.71 -6.22 -22.50
N VAL A 76 23.91 -5.31 -21.93
CA VAL A 76 23.13 -5.60 -20.72
C VAL A 76 21.74 -6.13 -21.08
N THR A 77 21.47 -7.39 -20.73
CA THR A 77 20.10 -7.93 -20.66
C THR A 77 19.74 -8.09 -19.18
N LEU A 78 18.71 -7.40 -18.70
CA LEU A 78 18.24 -7.51 -17.32
C LEU A 78 17.18 -8.60 -17.20
N ALA A 79 17.30 -9.42 -16.16
CA ALA A 79 16.23 -10.28 -15.66
C ALA A 79 15.59 -9.68 -14.41
N LYS A 80 14.38 -10.12 -14.06
CA LYS A 80 13.68 -9.70 -12.83
C LYS A 80 14.51 -9.87 -11.54
N ALA A 81 15.45 -10.82 -11.55
CA ALA A 81 16.35 -11.07 -10.42
C ALA A 81 17.37 -9.95 -10.19
N ASP A 82 17.79 -9.26 -11.26
CA ASP A 82 18.84 -8.23 -11.19
C ASP A 82 18.38 -6.96 -10.46
N VAL A 83 17.06 -6.73 -10.37
CA VAL A 83 16.46 -5.51 -9.78
C VAL A 83 15.70 -5.79 -8.49
N GLY A 84 15.95 -6.93 -7.84
CA GLY A 84 15.26 -7.30 -6.61
C GLY A 84 13.77 -7.63 -6.80
N LEU A 85 13.29 -7.72 -8.04
CA LEU A 85 11.93 -8.12 -8.40
C LEU A 85 11.82 -9.65 -8.57
N GLY A 86 12.66 -10.42 -7.88
CA GLY A 86 12.74 -11.87 -8.01
C GLY A 86 11.44 -12.60 -7.62
N ASN A 87 10.73 -12.03 -6.64
CA ASN A 87 9.41 -12.43 -6.15
C ASN A 87 8.24 -11.82 -6.96
N VAL A 88 8.53 -10.94 -7.90
CA VAL A 88 7.59 -10.52 -8.92
C VAL A 88 7.73 -11.53 -10.06
N ASP A 89 7.15 -12.71 -9.85
CA ASP A 89 6.57 -13.36 -11.01
C ASP A 89 5.28 -12.59 -11.31
N ASN A 90 4.97 -12.37 -12.58
CA ASN A 90 3.70 -11.76 -12.97
C ASN A 90 2.51 -12.73 -12.68
N VAL A 91 2.68 -13.66 -11.74
CA VAL A 91 1.91 -14.90 -11.59
C VAL A 91 1.57 -15.22 -10.11
N GLN A 92 2.28 -14.74 -9.09
CA GLN A 92 2.03 -15.10 -7.67
C GLN A 92 2.30 -14.02 -6.61
N GLN A 93 2.42 -12.74 -6.95
CA GLN A 93 1.86 -11.75 -6.02
C GLN A 93 0.35 -12.03 -5.93
N ALA A 94 -0.27 -11.85 -4.76
CA ALA A 94 -1.73 -11.80 -4.71
C ALA A 94 -2.15 -10.83 -5.83
N PRO A 95 -2.85 -11.29 -6.88
CA PRO A 95 -3.13 -10.41 -8.01
C PRO A 95 -3.84 -9.18 -7.48
N LEU A 96 -3.80 -8.04 -8.18
CA LEU A 96 -4.58 -6.89 -7.73
C LEU A 96 -6.07 -7.25 -7.52
N THR A 97 -6.56 -8.34 -8.11
CA THR A 97 -7.89 -8.91 -7.87
C THR A 97 -8.08 -9.61 -6.51
N HIS A 98 -7.04 -9.78 -5.71
CA HIS A 98 -7.11 -10.24 -4.32
C HIS A 98 -7.42 -9.09 -3.35
N VAL A 99 -7.20 -7.83 -3.76
CA VAL A 99 -7.87 -6.68 -3.13
C VAL A 99 -9.29 -6.57 -3.71
N GLY A 100 -10.21 -7.35 -3.13
CA GLY A 100 -11.65 -7.15 -3.27
C GLY A 100 -12.42 -8.26 -3.99
N THR A 101 -13.54 -8.66 -3.36
CA THR A 101 -14.68 -9.42 -3.93
C THR A 101 -14.46 -10.86 -4.39
N GLY A 102 -13.76 -11.68 -3.58
CA GLY A 102 -14.00 -13.14 -3.55
C GLY A 102 -13.41 -13.97 -4.71
N GLY A 103 -12.40 -14.79 -4.42
CA GLY A 103 -11.86 -15.84 -5.30
C GLY A 103 -11.58 -17.13 -4.53
N THR A 104 -10.81 -18.09 -5.06
CA THR A 104 -10.45 -19.35 -4.35
C THR A 104 -9.71 -19.13 -3.03
N ALA A 105 -9.11 -17.95 -2.84
CA ALA A 105 -8.53 -17.50 -1.56
C ALA A 105 -9.57 -17.06 -0.51
N HIS A 106 -10.81 -16.80 -0.94
CA HIS A 106 -11.96 -16.38 -0.12
C HIS A 106 -13.10 -17.39 -0.26
N ALA A 107 -12.80 -18.67 -0.09
CA ALA A 107 -13.81 -19.72 -0.16
C ALA A 107 -15.01 -19.40 0.74
N ALA A 108 -16.22 -19.77 0.27
CA ALA A 108 -17.43 -19.59 1.07
C ALA A 108 -17.28 -20.32 2.41
N ALA A 109 -17.66 -19.66 3.50
CA ALA A 109 -17.72 -20.32 4.79
C ALA A 109 -18.75 -21.45 4.72
N THR A 110 -18.35 -22.64 5.15
CA THR A 110 -19.22 -23.80 5.29
C THR A 110 -19.32 -24.17 6.76
N THR A 111 -20.23 -25.08 7.11
CA THR A 111 -20.31 -25.61 8.48
C THR A 111 -19.12 -26.50 8.86
N ALA A 112 -18.30 -26.91 7.89
CA ALA A 112 -17.12 -27.77 8.10
C ALA A 112 -15.78 -27.03 7.96
N ALA A 113 -15.73 -25.96 7.18
CA ALA A 113 -14.53 -25.18 6.91
C ALA A 113 -14.82 -23.67 7.01
N ALA A 114 -13.95 -22.95 7.74
CA ALA A 114 -14.03 -21.51 7.88
C ALA A 114 -13.70 -20.79 6.55
N GLY A 115 -14.41 -19.69 6.30
CA GLY A 115 -14.10 -18.71 5.26
C GLY A 115 -13.75 -17.37 5.93
N PHE A 116 -14.44 -16.29 5.56
CA PHE A 116 -14.36 -15.01 6.28
C PHE A 116 -15.05 -15.00 7.66
N MET A 117 -15.78 -16.05 7.97
CA MET A 117 -16.37 -16.31 9.29
C MET A 117 -16.07 -17.75 9.69
N SER A 118 -16.10 -18.02 10.99
CA SER A 118 -15.83 -19.37 11.51
C SER A 118 -16.90 -20.36 11.04
N ALA A 119 -16.52 -21.64 10.92
CA ALA A 119 -17.46 -22.71 10.61
C ALA A 119 -18.59 -22.81 11.65
N ALA A 120 -18.27 -22.54 12.91
CA ALA A 120 -19.23 -22.52 14.01
C ALA A 120 -20.26 -21.38 13.86
N ASP A 121 -19.82 -20.17 13.49
CA ASP A 121 -20.73 -19.05 13.27
C ASP A 121 -21.63 -19.28 12.05
N LYS A 122 -21.09 -19.87 10.97
CA LYS A 122 -21.89 -20.27 9.81
C LYS A 122 -22.95 -21.30 10.19
N SER A 123 -22.59 -22.29 11.01
CA SER A 123 -23.55 -23.30 11.51
C SER A 123 -24.65 -22.69 12.36
N LYS A 124 -24.35 -21.66 13.16
CA LYS A 124 -25.37 -20.94 13.92
C LYS A 124 -26.32 -20.18 13.01
N LEU A 125 -25.79 -19.47 12.00
CA LEU A 125 -26.63 -18.71 11.05
C LEU A 125 -27.50 -19.64 10.19
N ASP A 126 -26.98 -20.79 9.77
CA ASP A 126 -27.75 -21.78 9.00
C ASP A 126 -28.90 -22.41 9.80
N GLY A 127 -28.79 -22.41 11.13
CA GLY A 127 -29.84 -22.90 12.03
C GLY A 127 -31.01 -21.93 12.20
N ILE A 128 -30.93 -20.70 11.68
CA ILE A 128 -32.01 -19.72 11.79
C ILE A 128 -33.10 -20.04 10.76
N ALA A 129 -34.34 -20.19 11.22
CA ALA A 129 -35.49 -20.49 10.35
C ALA A 129 -35.72 -19.37 9.32
N SER A 130 -36.16 -19.75 8.11
CA SER A 130 -36.49 -18.78 7.06
C SER A 130 -37.57 -17.81 7.55
N GLY A 131 -37.31 -16.51 7.41
CA GLY A 131 -38.23 -15.47 7.88
C GLY A 131 -38.24 -15.23 9.38
N ALA A 132 -37.29 -15.80 10.14
CA ALA A 132 -37.09 -15.41 11.54
C ALA A 132 -36.85 -13.89 11.62
N ASN A 133 -37.80 -13.17 12.19
CA ASN A 133 -37.73 -11.74 12.40
C ASN A 133 -37.05 -11.43 13.72
N ASN A 134 -36.56 -10.20 13.87
CA ASN A 134 -36.19 -9.68 15.18
C ASN A 134 -37.44 -9.72 16.06
N TYR A 135 -37.37 -10.35 17.24
CA TYR A 135 -38.51 -10.47 18.14
C TYR A 135 -39.07 -9.08 18.48
N THR A 136 -40.22 -8.73 17.91
CA THR A 136 -40.95 -7.51 18.25
C THR A 136 -41.90 -7.81 19.38
N HIS A 137 -41.64 -7.22 20.54
CA HIS A 137 -42.45 -7.41 21.73
C HIS A 137 -43.90 -6.92 21.50
N PRO A 138 -44.93 -7.66 21.90
CA PRO A 138 -46.31 -7.22 21.73
C PRO A 138 -46.62 -6.02 22.64
N ALA A 139 -47.59 -5.18 22.24
CA ALA A 139 -48.03 -4.04 23.04
C ALA A 139 -48.66 -4.47 24.38
N ASN A 140 -49.29 -5.65 24.41
CA ASN A 140 -49.91 -6.22 25.60
C ASN A 140 -49.69 -7.74 25.62
N HIS A 141 -49.60 -8.29 26.82
CA HIS A 141 -49.56 -9.73 27.06
C HIS A 141 -50.90 -10.18 27.65
N PRO A 142 -51.63 -11.12 27.03
CA PRO A 142 -52.82 -11.67 27.67
C PRO A 142 -52.37 -12.49 28.89
N PRO A 143 -53.10 -12.44 30.02
CA PRO A 143 -52.72 -13.18 31.23
C PRO A 143 -52.52 -14.68 30.99
N SER A 144 -53.20 -15.25 29.99
CA SER A 144 -53.11 -16.67 29.62
C SER A 144 -51.71 -17.14 29.19
N ILE A 145 -50.79 -16.24 28.79
CA ILE A 145 -49.42 -16.64 28.42
C ILE A 145 -48.56 -17.01 29.63
N ILE A 146 -48.94 -16.53 30.82
CA ILE A 146 -48.20 -16.76 32.06
C ILE A 146 -48.79 -18.01 32.70
N THR A 147 -48.00 -19.09 32.74
CA THR A 147 -48.37 -20.28 33.50
C THR A 147 -48.54 -19.91 34.97
N GLN A 148 -49.73 -20.15 35.50
CA GLN A 148 -50.08 -19.86 36.88
C GLN A 148 -49.46 -20.90 37.80
N ASP A 149 -48.87 -20.46 38.89
CA ASP A 149 -48.40 -21.33 39.96
C ASP A 149 -49.05 -20.94 41.30
N SER A 150 -48.73 -21.65 42.37
CA SER A 150 -49.27 -21.36 43.70
C SER A 150 -48.90 -19.98 44.24
N SER A 151 -47.85 -19.35 43.69
CA SER A 151 -47.31 -18.06 44.14
C SER A 151 -47.80 -16.90 43.26
N ASN A 152 -48.22 -17.17 42.02
CA ASN A 152 -48.59 -16.18 41.03
C ASN A 152 -49.92 -16.58 40.36
N ARG A 153 -51.05 -16.20 40.99
CA ARG A 153 -52.40 -16.45 40.46
C ARG A 153 -53.12 -15.16 40.04
N PHE A 154 -53.71 -15.18 38.86
CA PHE A 154 -54.67 -14.18 38.38
C PHE A 154 -56.02 -14.46 39.01
N VAL A 155 -56.81 -13.41 39.20
CA VAL A 155 -58.11 -13.46 39.86
C VAL A 155 -59.22 -13.13 38.86
N SER A 156 -60.32 -13.87 38.90
CA SER A 156 -61.49 -13.63 38.03
C SER A 156 -62.49 -12.65 38.65
N ASP A 157 -63.36 -12.06 37.83
CA ASP A 157 -64.46 -11.22 38.32
C ASP A 157 -65.46 -12.00 39.18
N VAL A 158 -65.66 -13.29 38.90
CA VAL A 158 -66.52 -14.18 39.71
C VAL A 158 -65.91 -14.41 41.10
N GLU A 159 -64.62 -14.71 41.16
CA GLU A 159 -63.92 -14.86 42.44
C GLU A 159 -63.91 -13.54 43.22
N LYS A 160 -63.67 -12.41 42.55
CA LYS A 160 -63.75 -11.07 43.16
C LYS A 160 -65.15 -10.76 43.69
N ALA A 161 -66.21 -11.08 42.93
CA ALA A 161 -67.59 -10.89 43.37
C ALA A 161 -67.91 -11.78 44.58
N ALA A 162 -67.47 -13.04 44.55
CA ALA A 162 -67.63 -13.97 45.68
C ALA A 162 -66.88 -13.48 46.93
N TRP A 163 -65.67 -12.92 46.80
CA TRP A 163 -64.93 -12.33 47.92
C TRP A 163 -65.62 -11.08 48.45
N ASN A 164 -66.09 -10.19 47.58
CA ASN A 164 -66.80 -8.97 47.99
C ASN A 164 -68.13 -9.28 48.69
N ALA A 165 -68.86 -10.30 48.24
CA ALA A 165 -70.11 -10.73 48.86
C ALA A 165 -69.91 -11.28 50.28
N LYS A 166 -68.73 -11.82 50.61
CA LYS A 166 -68.43 -12.26 51.99
C LYS A 166 -68.42 -11.10 52.99
N ALA A 167 -68.08 -9.88 52.56
CA ALA A 167 -68.17 -8.70 53.42
C ALA A 167 -69.63 -8.29 53.69
N GLY A 168 -70.53 -8.50 52.71
CA GLY A 168 -71.97 -8.25 52.86
C GLY A 168 -72.72 -9.36 53.62
N ALA A 169 -72.14 -10.56 53.73
CA ALA A 169 -72.71 -11.67 54.49
C ALA A 169 -72.55 -11.51 56.01
N ILE A 170 -71.71 -10.59 56.47
CA ILE A 170 -71.74 -10.11 57.85
C ILE A 170 -72.72 -8.95 57.85
N ASP A 171 -74.02 -9.25 58.00
CA ASP A 171 -74.98 -8.19 58.25
C ASP A 171 -74.67 -7.57 59.61
N LEU A 172 -74.05 -6.39 59.59
CA LEU A 172 -73.79 -5.61 60.79
C LEU A 172 -75.09 -5.24 61.50
N ASN A 173 -76.24 -5.26 60.82
CA ASN A 173 -77.54 -5.10 61.47
C ASN A 173 -77.97 -6.35 62.23
N GLU A 174 -77.79 -7.57 61.71
CA GLU A 174 -78.02 -8.79 62.51
C GLU A 174 -77.12 -8.84 63.76
N ILE A 175 -75.85 -8.45 63.66
CA ILE A 175 -74.95 -8.36 64.82
C ILE A 175 -75.39 -7.22 65.77
N ARG A 176 -75.79 -6.06 65.26
CA ARG A 176 -76.30 -4.95 66.09
C ARG A 176 -77.63 -5.28 66.76
N MET A 177 -78.52 -6.02 66.10
CA MET A 177 -79.79 -6.48 66.67
C MET A 177 -79.54 -7.54 67.74
N ALA A 178 -78.61 -8.49 67.51
CA ALA A 178 -78.22 -9.46 68.52
C ALA A 178 -77.61 -8.78 69.77
N LEU A 179 -76.75 -7.76 69.60
CA LEU A 179 -76.24 -6.96 70.73
C LEU A 179 -77.31 -6.08 71.39
N SER A 180 -78.27 -5.52 70.64
CA SER A 180 -79.33 -4.69 71.24
C SER A 180 -80.39 -5.52 71.97
N MET A 181 -80.62 -6.76 71.53
CA MET A 181 -81.54 -7.69 72.19
C MET A 181 -80.93 -8.33 73.44
N GLY A 182 -79.60 -8.49 73.51
CA GLY A 182 -78.91 -8.97 74.72
C GLY A 182 -78.82 -7.96 75.88
N GLY A 183 -79.26 -6.71 75.67
CA GLY A 183 -79.33 -5.65 76.70
C GLY A 183 -80.72 -5.48 77.34
N MET A 184 -81.69 -6.34 77.02
CA MET A 184 -82.99 -6.40 77.68
C MET A 184 -83.23 -7.80 78.28
N VAL A 185 -82.43 -8.14 79.30
CA VAL A 185 -82.85 -8.90 80.49
C VAL A 185 -82.20 -8.24 81.69
#